data_AF-A0A534NB82-F1
#
_entry.id   AF-A0A534NB82-F1
#
_cell.length_a   1.000
_cell.length_b   1.000
_cell.length_c   1.000
_cell.angle_alpha   90.00
_cell.angle_beta   90.00
_cell.angle_gamma   90.00
#
_symmetry.space_group_name_H-M   'P 1'
#
loop_
_entity.id
_entity.type
_entity.pdbx_description
1 polymer ?
#
loop_
_entity_poly.entity_id
_entity_poly.type
_entity_poly.pdbx_seq_one_letter_code
_entity_poly.pdbx_strand_id
1 'polypeptide(L)'
;MTDMSSIQKACKNYEQDLVLHYYGESSPEERERIQAHLQGCPSCSRFLDELRTVLPLTVKADEPPESFWESYSRELRQRLMTAREKNAWWEGIFSFLRPWAVPTLATAVVLILAVTLTLTRGTWHTRDLPPKEEALLEVLPIAENLEFYTSMDFLDSLDLLEDMGGADSGSA
;
A
#
# COMPACT_ATOMS: atom_id res chain seq x y z
N MET A 1 -20.18 -4.83 -33.37
CA MET A 1 -20.13 -6.21 -32.84
C MET A 1 -18.66 -6.57 -32.81
N THR A 2 -17.94 -6.03 -31.83
CA THR A 2 -16.49 -6.21 -31.68
C THR A 2 -16.32 -7.47 -30.87
N ASP A 3 -15.73 -8.47 -31.51
CA ASP A 3 -15.32 -9.73 -30.91
C ASP A 3 -14.47 -9.43 -29.67
N MET A 4 -14.90 -9.88 -28.50
CA MET A 4 -14.20 -9.70 -27.21
C MET A 4 -13.04 -10.72 -27.13
N SER A 5 -12.33 -10.85 -28.24
CA SER A 5 -11.31 -11.85 -28.53
C SER A 5 -10.07 -11.50 -27.74
N SER A 6 -9.86 -12.28 -26.67
CA SER A 6 -8.60 -12.54 -25.98
C SER A 6 -7.54 -11.42 -26.08
N ILE A 7 -7.42 -10.62 -25.01
CA ILE A 7 -6.29 -9.68 -24.86
C ILE A 7 -4.97 -10.42 -25.18
N GLN A 8 -4.20 -9.87 -26.10
CA GLN A 8 -2.97 -10.51 -26.56
C GLN A 8 -1.95 -10.51 -25.43
N LYS A 9 -1.48 -11.70 -25.00
CA LYS A 9 -0.53 -11.81 -23.88
C LYS A 9 0.75 -11.00 -24.14
N ALA A 10 1.10 -10.12 -23.21
CA ALA A 10 2.38 -9.43 -23.17
C ALA A 10 3.51 -10.37 -22.73
N CYS A 11 4.75 -9.92 -22.89
CA CYS A 11 5.88 -10.59 -22.26
C CYS A 11 5.77 -10.48 -20.73
N LYS A 12 5.93 -11.60 -20.02
CA LYS A 12 5.80 -11.69 -18.55
C LYS A 12 6.62 -10.65 -17.78
N ASN A 13 7.81 -10.30 -18.28
CA ASN A 13 8.71 -9.35 -17.62
C ASN A 13 8.34 -7.88 -17.86
N TYR A 14 7.41 -7.59 -18.78
CA TYR A 14 7.01 -6.24 -19.16
C TYR A 14 5.52 -5.97 -18.93
N GLU A 15 4.72 -6.99 -18.64
CA GLU A 15 3.27 -6.84 -18.46
C GLU A 15 2.91 -5.78 -17.42
N GLN A 16 3.50 -5.88 -16.22
CA GLN A 16 3.28 -4.90 -15.15
C GLN A 16 3.80 -3.51 -15.52
N ASP A 17 5.00 -3.45 -16.11
CA ASP A 17 5.63 -2.21 -16.54
C ASP A 17 4.79 -1.48 -17.59
N LEU A 18 4.15 -2.21 -18.51
CA LEU A 18 3.27 -1.64 -19.54
C LEU A 18 1.98 -1.06 -18.94
N VAL A 19 1.43 -1.70 -17.90
CA VAL A 19 0.28 -1.17 -17.16
C VAL A 19 0.65 0.12 -16.42
N LEU A 20 1.77 0.14 -15.70
CA LEU A 20 2.27 1.34 -15.03
C LEU A 20 2.57 2.46 -16.04
N HIS A 21 3.10 2.10 -17.21
CA HIS A 21 3.35 3.02 -18.30
C HIS A 21 2.07 3.66 -18.83
N TYR A 22 0.99 2.89 -18.97
CA TYR A 22 -0.31 3.40 -19.39
C TYR A 22 -0.86 4.46 -18.41
N TYR A 23 -0.74 4.24 -17.10
CA TYR A 23 -1.15 5.21 -16.08
C TYR A 23 -0.17 6.37 -15.89
N GLY A 24 0.97 6.37 -16.60
CA GLY A 24 1.99 7.41 -16.49
C GLY A 24 2.87 7.29 -15.24
N GLU A 25 2.80 6.17 -14.53
CA GLU A 25 3.49 5.93 -13.25
C GLU A 25 4.91 5.38 -13.40
N SER A 26 5.38 5.12 -14.62
CA SER A 26 6.78 4.73 -14.87
C SER A 26 7.76 5.88 -14.62
N SER A 27 8.90 5.58 -14.02
CA SER A 27 10.06 6.48 -13.95
C SER A 27 10.65 6.77 -15.34
N PRO A 28 11.46 7.83 -15.51
CA PRO A 28 12.08 8.14 -16.80
C PRO A 28 12.90 6.98 -17.39
N GLU A 29 13.68 6.28 -16.55
CA GLU A 29 14.51 5.14 -16.96
C GLU A 29 13.66 3.93 -17.40
N GLU A 30 12.54 3.68 -16.72
CA GLU A 30 11.58 2.64 -17.11
C GLU A 30 10.92 2.98 -18.44
N ARG A 31 10.53 4.24 -18.66
CA ARG A 31 9.92 4.67 -19.93
C ARG A 31 10.83 4.41 -21.12
N GLU A 32 12.13 4.71 -21.00
CA GLU A 32 13.11 4.44 -22.06
C GLU A 32 13.26 2.93 -22.34
N ARG A 33 13.37 2.11 -21.28
CA ARG A 33 13.45 0.64 -21.42
C ARG A 33 12.20 0.06 -22.08
N ILE A 34 11.02 0.52 -21.67
CA ILE A 34 9.73 0.10 -22.23
C ILE A 34 9.62 0.52 -23.70
N GLN A 35 9.97 1.77 -24.04
CA GLN A 35 9.96 2.24 -25.43
C GLN A 35 10.90 1.42 -26.32
N ALA A 36 12.11 1.10 -25.85
CA ALA A 36 13.03 0.24 -26.57
C ALA A 36 12.43 -1.16 -26.80
N HIS A 37 11.77 -1.73 -25.78
CA HIS A 37 11.10 -3.03 -25.91
C HIS A 37 9.93 -2.99 -26.90
N LEU A 38 9.10 -1.95 -26.85
CA LEU A 38 7.96 -1.76 -27.75
C LEU A 38 8.36 -1.64 -29.22
N GLN A 39 9.56 -1.10 -29.52
CA GLN A 39 10.08 -1.08 -30.89
C GLN A 39 10.46 -2.47 -31.42
N GLY A 40 10.83 -3.41 -30.54
CA GLY A 40 11.26 -4.75 -30.90
C GLY A 40 10.21 -5.86 -30.71
N CYS A 41 9.13 -5.59 -29.98
CA CYS A 41 8.17 -6.61 -29.58
C CYS A 41 6.72 -6.27 -29.99
N PRO A 42 6.21 -6.86 -31.09
CA PRO A 42 4.88 -6.55 -31.60
C PRO A 42 3.73 -7.07 -30.73
N SER A 43 3.96 -8.07 -29.86
CA SER A 43 2.94 -8.52 -28.91
C SER A 43 2.70 -7.49 -27.80
N CYS A 44 3.78 -6.93 -27.25
CA CYS A 44 3.69 -5.90 -26.22
C CYS A 44 3.14 -4.58 -26.76
N SER A 45 3.41 -4.23 -28.02
CA SER A 45 2.80 -3.05 -28.64
C SER A 45 1.29 -3.21 -28.80
N ARG A 46 0.82 -4.38 -29.27
CA ARG A 46 -0.61 -4.65 -29.41
C ARG A 46 -1.32 -4.71 -28.05
N PHE A 47 -0.72 -5.37 -27.06
CA PHE A 47 -1.24 -5.38 -25.69
C PHE A 47 -1.43 -3.96 -25.14
N LEU A 48 -0.46 -3.07 -25.35
CA LEU A 48 -0.57 -1.68 -24.90
C LEU A 48 -1.66 -0.90 -25.66
N ASP A 49 -1.84 -1.16 -26.95
CA ASP A 49 -2.91 -0.54 -27.76
C ASP A 49 -4.30 -1.07 -27.36
N GLU A 50 -4.41 -2.35 -27.00
CA GLU A 50 -5.63 -2.94 -26.44
C GLU A 50 -5.96 -2.33 -25.06
N LEU A 51 -4.97 -2.19 -24.16
CA LEU A 51 -5.15 -1.49 -22.88
C LEU A 51 -5.70 -0.08 -23.07
N ARG A 52 -5.14 0.67 -24.04
CA ARG A 52 -5.61 2.03 -24.38
C ARG A 52 -7.05 2.07 -24.90
N THR A 53 -7.52 0.98 -25.49
CA THR A 53 -8.87 0.87 -26.04
C THR A 53 -9.87 0.40 -25.00
N VAL A 54 -9.50 -0.57 -24.15
CA VAL A 54 -10.40 -1.24 -23.21
C VAL A 54 -10.56 -0.45 -21.90
N LEU A 55 -9.47 0.05 -21.31
CA LEU A 55 -9.52 0.67 -19.98
C LEU A 55 -10.40 1.94 -19.91
N PRO A 56 -10.44 2.82 -20.92
CA PRO A 56 -11.35 3.97 -20.86
C PRO A 56 -12.83 3.57 -20.81
N LEU A 57 -13.19 2.38 -21.29
CA LEU A 57 -14.58 1.90 -21.27
C LEU A 57 -15.02 1.47 -19.87
N THR A 58 -14.09 1.17 -18.95
CA THR A 58 -14.41 0.76 -17.58
C THR A 58 -14.61 1.96 -16.66
N VAL A 59 -14.13 3.14 -17.04
CA VAL A 59 -14.25 4.36 -16.25
C VAL A 59 -15.57 5.05 -16.59
N LYS A 60 -16.53 4.97 -15.67
CA LYS A 60 -17.69 5.86 -15.70
C LYS A 60 -17.23 7.23 -15.18
N ALA A 61 -17.07 8.19 -16.08
CA ALA A 61 -16.74 9.56 -15.74
C ALA A 61 -17.97 10.26 -15.11
N ASP A 62 -18.27 9.92 -13.86
CA ASP A 62 -19.21 10.69 -13.05
C ASP A 62 -18.42 11.82 -12.38
N GLU A 63 -18.54 13.04 -12.91
CA GLU A 63 -17.87 14.21 -12.34
C GLU A 63 -18.63 14.66 -11.07
N PRO A 64 -17.95 14.76 -9.90
CA PRO A 64 -18.62 15.14 -8.67
C PRO A 64 -19.22 16.56 -8.77
N PRO A 65 -20.38 16.82 -8.13
CA PRO A 65 -20.96 18.15 -8.11
C PRO A 65 -20.02 19.16 -7.42
N GLU A 66 -20.10 20.44 -7.81
CA GLU A 66 -19.22 21.50 -7.29
C GLU A 66 -19.23 21.60 -5.75
N SER A 67 -20.39 21.38 -5.12
CA SER A 67 -20.53 21.36 -3.65
C SER A 67 -19.70 20.29 -2.96
N PHE A 68 -19.46 19.13 -3.62
CA PHE A 68 -18.57 18.10 -3.10
C PHE A 68 -17.14 18.63 -3.00
N TRP A 69 -16.63 19.28 -4.05
CA TRP A 69 -15.29 19.85 -4.08
C TRP A 69 -15.07 20.94 -3.03
N GLU A 70 -16.07 21.79 -2.80
CA GLU A 70 -16.02 22.79 -1.74
C GLU A 70 -15.91 22.14 -0.35
N SER A 71 -16.72 21.11 -0.08
CA SER A 71 -16.68 20.39 1.19
C SER A 71 -15.36 19.66 1.40
N TYR A 72 -14.87 18.96 0.38
CA TYR A 72 -13.61 18.22 0.40
C TYR A 72 -12.42 19.15 0.62
N SER A 73 -12.35 20.26 -0.11
CA SER A 73 -11.24 21.23 0.05
C SER A 73 -11.22 21.88 1.43
N ARG A 74 -12.39 22.13 2.02
CA ARG A 74 -12.51 22.65 3.39
C ARG A 74 -12.01 21.64 4.41
N GLU A 75 -12.46 20.39 4.31
CA GLU A 75 -12.02 19.33 5.21
C GLU A 75 -10.52 19.06 5.10
N LEU A 76 -9.99 18.99 3.87
CA LEU A 76 -8.57 18.80 3.62
C LEU A 76 -7.74 19.93 4.24
N ARG A 77 -8.14 21.20 4.07
CA ARG A 77 -7.48 22.35 4.70
C ARG A 77 -7.53 22.24 6.22
N GLN A 78 -8.66 21.86 6.80
CA GLN A 78 -8.78 21.69 8.24
C GLN A 78 -7.83 20.63 8.78
N ARG A 79 -7.76 19.45 8.13
CA ARG A 79 -6.85 18.38 8.50
C ARG A 79 -5.38 18.82 8.41
N LEU A 80 -5.01 19.56 7.36
CA LEU A 80 -3.66 20.11 7.18
C LEU A 80 -3.31 21.12 8.27
N MET A 81 -4.24 22.01 8.64
CA MET A 81 -4.02 22.98 9.71
C MET A 81 -3.84 22.30 11.07
N THR A 82 -4.68 21.31 11.41
CA THR A 82 -4.53 20.55 12.66
C THR A 82 -3.22 19.75 12.70
N ALA A 83 -2.79 19.17 11.58
CA ALA A 83 -1.50 18.47 11.49
C ALA A 83 -0.33 19.46 11.69
N ARG A 84 -0.41 20.66 11.10
CA ARG A 84 0.60 21.72 11.25
C ARG A 84 0.66 22.26 12.68
N GLU A 85 -0.47 22.49 13.33
CA GLU A 85 -0.51 22.96 14.72
C GLU A 85 0.12 21.96 15.68
N LYS A 86 -0.17 20.66 15.51
CA LYS A 86 0.49 19.61 16.30
C LYS A 86 2.00 19.65 16.10
N ASN A 87 2.48 19.68 14.86
CA ASN A 87 3.91 19.74 14.58
C ASN A 87 4.56 21.03 15.12
N ALA A 88 3.90 22.18 15.00
CA ALA A 88 4.40 23.45 15.54
C ALA A 88 4.47 23.46 17.08
N TRP A 89 3.51 22.83 17.75
CA TRP A 89 3.55 22.67 19.21
C TRP A 89 4.70 21.76 19.66
N TRP A 90 4.91 20.64 18.97
CA TRP A 90 6.07 19.76 19.22
C TRP A 90 7.39 20.47 18.94
N GLU A 91 7.51 21.23 17.85
CA GLU A 91 8.69 22.05 17.56
C GLU A 91 8.94 23.13 18.62
N GLY A 92 7.90 23.77 19.16
CA GLY A 92 8.02 24.74 20.24
C GLY A 92 8.55 24.12 21.54
N ILE A 93 8.04 22.94 21.92
CA ILE A 93 8.52 22.18 23.08
C ILE A 93 9.97 21.75 22.88
N PHE A 94 10.29 21.11 21.74
CA PHE A 94 11.65 20.66 21.47
C PHE A 94 12.64 21.81 21.29
N SER A 95 12.21 22.96 20.75
CA SER A 95 13.04 24.16 20.61
C SER A 95 13.39 24.77 21.97
N PHE A 96 12.50 24.69 22.96
CA PHE A 96 12.84 25.08 24.34
C PHE A 96 13.88 24.14 24.97
N LEU A 97 13.91 22.86 24.59
CA LEU A 97 14.91 21.87 25.05
C LEU A 97 16.24 21.89 24.27
N ARG A 98 16.32 22.54 23.09
CA ARG A 98 17.43 22.34 22.12
C ARG A 98 18.71 23.17 22.36
N PRO A 99 18.71 24.41 22.90
CA PRO A 99 19.97 25.17 23.00
C PRO A 99 20.72 25.06 24.35
N TRP A 100 20.09 24.67 25.46
CA TRP A 100 20.65 24.93 26.80
C TRP A 100 20.72 23.73 27.77
N ALA A 101 20.54 22.50 27.29
CA ALA A 101 20.37 21.32 28.13
C ALA A 101 21.28 20.12 27.84
N VAL A 102 22.22 20.21 26.89
CA VAL A 102 22.92 19.01 26.39
C VAL A 102 23.88 18.35 27.41
N PRO A 103 24.57 19.05 28.33
CA PRO A 103 25.44 18.35 29.28
C PRO A 103 24.74 17.89 30.58
N THR A 104 23.77 18.65 31.08
CA THR A 104 23.21 18.47 32.44
C THR A 104 21.93 17.64 32.48
N LEU A 105 21.15 17.60 31.40
CA LEU A 105 19.90 16.84 31.37
C LEU A 105 20.15 15.34 31.14
N ALA A 106 21.22 14.98 30.43
CA ALA A 106 21.65 13.59 30.28
C ALA A 106 22.04 12.95 31.63
N THR A 107 22.75 13.68 32.49
CA THR A 107 23.11 13.17 33.82
C THR A 107 21.88 13.06 34.73
N ALA A 108 20.96 14.02 34.68
CA ALA A 108 19.71 13.95 35.43
C ALA A 108 18.83 12.76 35.00
N VAL A 109 18.69 12.50 33.70
CA VAL A 109 17.92 11.35 33.19
C VAL A 109 18.57 10.02 33.60
N VAL A 110 19.90 9.91 33.51
CA VAL A 110 20.63 8.70 33.95
C VAL A 110 20.50 8.50 35.46
N LEU A 111 20.58 9.56 36.26
CA LEU A 111 20.39 9.49 37.72
C LEU A 111 18.95 9.12 38.07
N ILE A 112 17.95 9.70 37.42
CA ILE A 112 16.54 9.35 37.62
C ILE A 112 16.28 7.89 37.22
N LEU A 113 16.81 7.43 36.08
CA LEU A 113 16.74 6.03 35.66
C LEU A 113 17.44 5.12 36.67
N ALA A 114 18.64 5.48 37.16
CA ALA A 114 19.36 4.69 38.14
C ALA A 114 18.63 4.64 39.50
N VAL A 115 18.07 5.75 39.96
CA VAL A 115 17.29 5.84 41.21
C VAL A 115 15.98 5.08 41.08
N THR A 116 15.26 5.25 39.97
CA THR A 116 14.03 4.48 39.72
C THR A 116 14.32 2.98 39.60
N LEU A 117 15.37 2.56 38.88
CA LEU A 117 15.79 1.15 38.78
C LEU A 117 16.25 0.56 40.12
N THR A 118 16.95 1.34 40.96
CA THR A 118 17.41 0.85 42.27
C THR A 118 16.26 0.76 43.26
N LEU A 119 15.32 1.71 43.25
CA LEU A 119 14.11 1.68 44.08
C LEU A 119 13.11 0.59 43.60
N THR A 120 12.99 0.36 42.29
CA THR A 120 12.21 -0.79 41.77
C THR A 120 12.91 -2.11 42.00
N ARG A 121 14.24 -2.24 41.90
CA ARG A 121 14.92 -3.51 42.26
C ARG A 121 14.67 -3.96 43.70
N GLY A 122 14.42 -3.04 44.64
CA GLY A 122 14.04 -3.37 46.01
C GLY A 122 12.62 -3.93 46.17
N THR A 123 11.73 -3.70 45.21
CA THR A 123 10.33 -4.18 45.23
C THR A 123 10.07 -5.37 44.29
N TRP A 124 11.07 -5.79 43.50
CA TRP A 124 10.93 -6.82 42.45
C TRP A 124 11.68 -8.12 42.78
N HIS A 125 11.92 -8.46 44.05
CA HIS A 125 12.57 -9.72 44.44
C HIS A 125 11.64 -10.95 44.47
N THR A 126 10.39 -10.86 44.05
CA THR A 126 9.53 -12.04 43.86
C THR A 126 8.59 -11.83 42.68
N ARG A 127 9.12 -12.00 41.47
CA ARG A 127 8.30 -12.36 40.30
C ARG A 127 9.21 -13.10 39.34
N ASP A 128 9.23 -14.42 39.54
CA ASP A 128 9.82 -15.38 38.63
C ASP A 128 9.42 -15.06 37.18
N LEU A 129 10.43 -14.94 36.31
CA LEU A 129 10.25 -14.93 34.87
C LEU A 129 9.88 -16.36 34.42
N PRO A 130 8.77 -16.58 33.71
CA PRO A 130 8.69 -17.70 32.80
C PRO A 130 9.44 -17.37 31.49
N PRO A 131 9.83 -18.40 30.73
CA PRO A 131 10.90 -18.33 29.74
C PRO A 131 10.57 -17.46 28.54
N LYS A 132 11.62 -16.88 27.95
CA LYS A 132 11.69 -16.53 26.52
C LYS A 132 11.00 -17.62 25.71
N GLU A 133 9.95 -17.28 24.97
CA GLU A 133 9.67 -17.75 23.60
C GLU A 133 8.30 -17.29 23.04
N GLU A 134 7.43 -16.65 23.84
CA GLU A 134 6.02 -16.48 23.42
C GLU A 134 5.63 -15.05 22.96
N ALA A 135 6.52 -14.05 23.06
CA ALA A 135 6.21 -12.65 22.74
C ALA A 135 6.63 -12.18 21.33
N LEU A 136 7.20 -13.07 20.49
CA LEU A 136 7.59 -12.73 19.11
C LEU A 136 6.50 -13.11 18.08
N LEU A 137 5.48 -13.87 18.48
CA LEU A 137 4.42 -14.35 17.59
C LEU A 137 3.13 -13.51 17.60
N GLU A 138 3.05 -12.46 18.42
CA GLU A 138 1.80 -11.71 18.62
C GLU A 138 1.73 -10.36 17.87
N VAL A 139 2.77 -9.98 17.11
CA VAL A 139 2.83 -8.65 16.43
C VAL A 139 2.92 -8.77 14.90
N LEU A 140 2.23 -9.74 14.30
CA LEU A 140 1.84 -9.63 12.90
C LEU A 140 0.32 -9.87 12.78
N PRO A 141 -0.51 -8.81 12.81
CA PRO A 141 -1.89 -8.93 12.38
C PRO A 141 -1.89 -9.01 10.85
N ILE A 142 -1.49 -10.16 10.31
CA ILE A 142 -1.59 -10.50 8.89
C ILE A 142 -2.85 -11.35 8.62
N ALA A 143 -3.52 -11.84 9.67
CA ALA A 143 -4.63 -12.76 9.54
C ALA A 143 -5.97 -12.12 9.13
N GLU A 144 -6.22 -10.85 9.46
CA GLU A 144 -7.49 -10.18 9.08
C GLU A 144 -7.59 -9.85 7.58
N ASN A 145 -6.50 -9.98 6.82
CA ASN A 145 -6.50 -9.73 5.37
C ASN A 145 -6.34 -11.02 4.54
N LEU A 146 -6.31 -12.20 5.17
CA LEU A 146 -6.25 -13.50 4.47
C LEU A 146 -7.55 -13.79 3.70
N GLU A 147 -8.70 -13.31 4.19
CA GLU A 147 -9.98 -13.44 3.48
C GLU A 147 -9.97 -12.70 2.14
N PHE A 148 -9.28 -11.55 2.06
CA PHE A 148 -9.12 -10.82 0.79
C PHE A 148 -8.30 -11.62 -0.24
N TYR A 149 -7.23 -12.30 0.19
CA TYR A 149 -6.43 -13.15 -0.70
C TYR A 149 -7.21 -14.40 -1.17
N THR A 150 -8.09 -14.93 -0.31
CA THR A 150 -8.91 -16.12 -0.65
C THR A 150 -9.94 -15.80 -1.74
N SER A 151 -10.46 -14.58 -1.78
CA SER A 151 -11.31 -14.11 -2.89
C SER A 151 -10.58 -13.94 -4.21
N MET A 152 -9.25 -13.80 -4.23
CA MET A 152 -8.47 -13.72 -5.46
C MET A 152 -8.24 -15.11 -6.07
N ASP A 153 -8.08 -16.14 -5.23
CA ASP A 153 -7.92 -17.55 -5.64
C ASP A 153 -9.21 -18.14 -6.25
N PHE A 154 -10.37 -17.56 -5.91
CA PHE A 154 -11.66 -17.92 -6.50
C PHE A 154 -11.76 -17.54 -7.99
N LEU A 155 -11.02 -16.53 -8.45
CA LEU A 155 -11.04 -16.09 -9.84
C LEU A 155 -10.37 -17.11 -10.78
N ASP A 156 -9.36 -17.86 -10.32
CA ASP A 156 -8.76 -18.97 -11.07
C ASP A 156 -9.74 -20.16 -11.20
N SER A 157 -10.66 -20.33 -10.26
CA SER A 157 -11.65 -21.42 -10.30
C SER A 157 -12.84 -21.16 -11.25
N LEU A 158 -12.99 -19.93 -11.76
CA LEU A 158 -14.00 -19.61 -12.78
C LEU A 158 -13.60 -20.13 -14.18
N ASP A 159 -12.30 -20.18 -14.48
CA ASP A 159 -11.77 -20.75 -15.74
C ASP A 159 -12.07 -22.27 -15.83
N LEU A 160 -12.15 -22.96 -14.68
CA LEU A 160 -12.54 -24.38 -14.57
C LEU A 160 -14.05 -24.62 -14.73
N LEU A 161 -14.89 -23.61 -14.48
CA LEU A 161 -16.35 -23.73 -14.65
C LEU A 161 -16.79 -23.42 -16.08
N GLU A 162 -16.01 -22.65 -16.84
CA GLU A 162 -16.26 -22.39 -18.27
C GLU A 162 -16.00 -23.64 -19.13
N ASP A 163 -15.02 -24.48 -18.76
CA ASP A 163 -14.74 -25.76 -19.45
C ASP A 163 -15.85 -26.81 -19.25
N MET A 164 -16.57 -26.76 -18.12
CA MET A 164 -17.68 -27.69 -17.83
C MET A 164 -19.02 -27.25 -18.42
N GLY A 165 -19.18 -25.96 -18.77
CA GLY A 165 -20.38 -25.43 -19.42
C GLY A 165 -20.48 -25.74 -20.93
N GLY A 166 -19.40 -26.22 -21.54
CA GLY A 166 -19.33 -26.58 -22.96
C GLY A 166 -19.70 -28.03 -23.30
N ALA A 167 -19.96 -28.89 -22.30
CA ALA A 167 -20.09 -30.33 -22.50
C ALA A 167 -21.55 -30.87 -22.55
N ASP A 168 -22.58 -30.02 -22.46
CA ASP A 168 -23.97 -30.46 -22.60
C ASP A 168 -24.66 -29.79 -23.81
N SER A 169 -24.26 -30.25 -25.00
CA SER A 169 -25.16 -30.28 -26.15
C SER A 169 -25.16 -31.66 -26.78
N GLY A 170 -26.25 -32.41 -26.56
CA GLY A 170 -26.69 -33.48 -27.47
C GLY A 170 -27.02 -34.82 -26.82
N SER A 171 -28.31 -35.07 -26.55
CA SER A 171 -29.07 -36.20 -27.14
C SER A 171 -30.44 -36.41 -26.46
N ALA A 172 -31.47 -36.45 -27.30
CA ALA A 172 -32.84 -37.02 -27.19
C ALA A 172 -33.96 -36.00 -27.46
#